data_AF-A0A0N0GN65-F1
#
_entry.id   AF-A0A0N0GN65-F1
#
_cell.length_a   1.000
_cell.length_b   1.000
_cell.length_c   1.000
_cell.angle_alpha   90.00
_cell.angle_beta   90.00
_cell.angle_gamma   90.00
#
_symmetry.space_group_name_H-M   'P 1'
#
loop_
_entity.id
_entity.type
_entity.pdbx_description
1 polymer ?
#
loop_
_entity_poly.entity_id
_entity_poly.type
_entity_poly.pdbx_seq_one_letter_code
_entity_poly.pdbx_strand_id
1 'polypeptide(L)'
;MWWPALGGLVVGVGGYLQPRALGVGYDVIGDLLSHRLAIGVVLALLAAKMVMWIAALGSGTSGGVLAPLLMLGAGLGLVLSPWLPGGSPALWALVCMAGVLASVLGAPVTAIVFALGLTHAADALLPLLLTVACAYGVSTICLRRSIMTEKIARRGLHIYREYSVDPLETHHVADLMTKAVISIDAATPCAIAYRQ
;
A
#
# COMPACT_ATOMS: atom_id res chain seq x y z
N MET A 1 -4.29 -19.91 18.37
CA MET A 1 -4.92 -19.71 17.04
C MET A 1 -6.28 -18.99 17.13
N TRP A 2 -6.43 -17.97 17.98
CA TRP A 2 -7.71 -17.23 18.18
C TRP A 2 -7.67 -15.81 17.61
N TRP A 3 -6.51 -15.40 17.08
CA TRP A 3 -6.27 -14.04 16.59
C TRP A 3 -7.30 -13.59 15.55
N PRO A 4 -7.65 -14.41 14.53
CA PRO A 4 -8.66 -14.00 13.54
C PRO A 4 -10.06 -13.78 14.14
N ALA A 5 -10.44 -14.55 15.17
CA ALA A 5 -11.72 -14.40 15.83
C ALA A 5 -11.80 -13.08 16.63
N LEU A 6 -10.71 -12.71 17.31
CA LEU A 6 -10.57 -11.41 17.96
C LEU A 6 -10.62 -10.25 16.96
N GLY A 7 -9.92 -10.38 15.83
CA GLY A 7 -9.97 -9.40 14.75
C GLY A 7 -11.39 -9.22 14.21
N GLY A 8 -12.09 -10.32 13.96
CA GLY A 8 -13.49 -10.31 13.52
C GLY A 8 -14.44 -9.69 14.54
N LEU A 9 -14.23 -9.92 15.84
CA LEU A 9 -15.02 -9.31 16.91
C LEU A 9 -14.85 -7.78 16.94
N VAL A 10 -13.61 -7.29 16.85
CA VAL A 10 -13.33 -5.85 16.79
C VAL A 10 -13.95 -5.20 15.55
N VAL A 11 -13.84 -5.85 14.39
CA VAL A 11 -14.47 -5.37 13.15
C VAL A 11 -16.00 -5.41 13.25
N GLY A 12 -16.58 -6.43 13.87
CA GLY A 12 -18.02 -6.56 14.08
C GLY A 12 -18.57 -5.46 15.00
N VAL A 13 -17.93 -5.23 16.15
CA VAL A 13 -18.30 -4.17 17.09
C VAL A 13 -18.10 -2.78 16.46
N GLY A 14 -16.96 -2.55 15.80
CA GLY A 14 -16.69 -1.30 15.10
C GLY A 14 -17.68 -1.02 13.97
N GLY A 15 -18.08 -2.07 13.23
CA GLY A 15 -19.08 -1.98 12.18
C GLY A 15 -20.51 -1.76 12.70
N TYR A 16 -20.84 -2.29 13.88
CA TYR A 16 -22.11 -1.99 14.54
C TYR A 16 -22.22 -0.50 14.92
N LEU A 17 -21.14 0.07 15.48
CA LEU A 17 -21.09 1.48 15.86
C LEU A 17 -21.01 2.41 14.66
N GLN A 18 -20.30 2.00 13.61
CA GLN A 18 -20.11 2.80 12.41
C GLN A 18 -20.30 1.95 11.14
N PRO A 19 -21.56 1.75 10.69
CA PRO A 19 -21.89 0.90 9.55
C PRO A 19 -21.21 1.36 8.25
N ARG A 20 -21.04 2.67 8.07
CA ARG A 20 -20.36 3.26 6.91
C ARG A 20 -18.88 2.87 6.82
N ALA A 21 -18.27 2.44 7.93
CA ALA A 21 -16.89 1.98 7.92
C ALA A 21 -16.77 0.50 7.49
N LEU A 22 -17.87 -0.24 7.37
CA LEU A 22 -17.90 -1.57 6.76
C LEU A 22 -17.87 -1.49 5.23
N GLY A 23 -17.53 -2.61 4.60
CA GLY A 23 -17.46 -2.73 3.14
C GLY A 23 -16.22 -2.10 2.51
N VAL A 24 -16.26 -2.00 1.18
CA VAL A 24 -15.11 -1.57 0.38
C VAL A 24 -14.79 -0.09 0.57
N GLY A 25 -15.81 0.75 0.82
CA GLY A 25 -15.64 2.15 1.19
C GLY A 25 -15.52 3.13 0.01
N TYR A 26 -15.80 2.70 -1.23
CA TYR A 26 -15.82 3.59 -2.40
C TYR A 26 -16.87 4.69 -2.29
N ASP A 27 -18.04 4.39 -1.72
CA ASP A 27 -19.08 5.41 -1.47
C ASP A 27 -18.57 6.49 -0.52
N VAL A 28 -17.87 6.09 0.55
CA VAL A 28 -17.27 7.01 1.53
C VAL A 28 -16.16 7.83 0.87
N ILE A 29 -15.35 7.24 -0.01
CA ILE A 29 -14.33 7.98 -0.77
C ILE A 29 -15.00 9.03 -1.66
N GLY A 30 -16.09 8.68 -2.36
CA GLY A 30 -16.87 9.62 -3.16
C GLY A 30 -17.48 10.76 -2.32
N ASP A 31 -18.03 10.44 -1.16
CA ASP A 31 -18.57 11.42 -0.21
C ASP A 31 -17.50 12.36 0.35
N LEU A 32 -16.29 11.86 0.60
CA LEU A 32 -15.14 12.66 1.04
C LEU A 32 -14.67 13.61 -0.07
N LEU A 33 -14.54 13.10 -1.29
CA LEU A 33 -14.10 13.88 -2.45
C LEU A 33 -15.13 14.94 -2.86
N SER A 34 -16.41 14.68 -2.62
CA SER A 34 -17.50 15.63 -2.90
C SER A 34 -17.82 16.58 -1.75
N HIS A 35 -17.05 16.54 -0.65
CA HIS A 35 -17.28 17.36 0.56
C HIS A 35 -18.69 17.22 1.14
N ARG A 36 -19.30 16.03 1.04
CA ARG A 36 -20.67 15.79 1.55
C ARG A 36 -20.73 15.45 3.04
N LEU A 37 -19.57 15.26 3.68
CA LEU A 37 -19.47 14.86 5.08
C LEU A 37 -18.96 16.00 5.95
N ALA A 38 -19.59 16.16 7.12
CA ALA A 38 -19.11 17.07 8.15
C ALA A 38 -17.77 16.55 8.71
N ILE A 39 -16.85 17.47 9.02
CA ILE A 39 -15.49 17.15 9.50
C ILE A 39 -15.52 16.21 10.72
N GLY A 40 -16.46 16.42 11.66
CA GLY A 40 -16.61 15.54 12.82
C GLY A 40 -16.98 14.10 12.46
N VAL A 41 -17.83 13.91 11.44
CA VAL A 41 -18.20 12.58 10.93
C VAL A 41 -17.01 11.93 10.25
N VAL A 42 -16.21 12.69 9.52
CA VAL A 42 -14.99 12.20 8.87
C VAL A 42 -13.99 11.73 9.89
N LEU A 43 -13.69 12.51 10.93
CA LEU A 43 -12.78 12.10 12.00
C LEU A 43 -13.24 10.83 12.70
N ALA A 44 -14.53 10.72 13.02
CA ALA A 44 -15.10 9.51 13.61
C ALA A 44 -15.00 8.28 12.67
N LEU A 45 -15.29 8.46 11.38
CA LEU A 45 -15.17 7.41 10.36
C LEU A 45 -13.72 6.94 10.21
N LEU A 46 -12.76 7.87 10.12
CA LEU A 46 -11.35 7.54 9.97
C LEU A 46 -10.82 6.80 11.21
N ALA A 47 -11.16 7.28 12.41
CA ALA A 47 -10.76 6.64 13.65
C ALA A 47 -11.30 5.21 13.75
N ALA A 48 -12.60 5.02 13.50
CA ALA A 48 -13.23 3.70 13.51
C ALA A 48 -12.60 2.76 12.46
N LYS A 49 -12.43 3.23 11.22
CA LYS A 49 -11.82 2.44 10.13
C LYS A 49 -10.38 2.06 10.46
N MET A 50 -9.60 2.99 11.02
CA MET A 50 -8.20 2.75 11.39
C MET A 50 -8.08 1.66 12.46
N VAL A 51 -8.89 1.74 13.53
CA VAL A 51 -8.89 0.73 14.60
C VAL A 51 -9.29 -0.65 14.05
N MET A 52 -10.37 -0.71 13.27
CA MET A 52 -10.82 -1.96 12.66
C MET A 52 -9.77 -2.54 11.71
N TRP A 53 -9.13 -1.70 10.90
CA TRP A 53 -8.15 -2.12 9.92
C TRP A 53 -6.85 -2.62 10.56
N ILE A 54 -6.35 -1.93 11.61
CA ILE A 54 -5.17 -2.38 12.38
C ILE A 54 -5.47 -3.70 13.08
N ALA A 55 -6.64 -3.85 13.70
CA ALA A 55 -7.04 -5.10 14.35
C ALA A 55 -7.18 -6.25 13.34
N ALA A 56 -7.77 -5.99 12.16
CA ALA A 56 -7.89 -6.98 11.10
C ALA A 56 -6.51 -7.40 10.57
N LEU A 57 -5.63 -6.46 10.21
CA LEU A 57 -4.28 -6.79 9.72
C LEU A 57 -3.42 -7.48 10.79
N GLY A 58 -3.48 -7.01 12.04
CA GLY A 58 -2.73 -7.57 13.16
C GLY A 58 -3.17 -8.99 13.54
N SER A 59 -4.45 -9.32 13.32
CA SER A 59 -4.97 -10.67 13.58
C SER A 59 -4.57 -11.73 12.55
N GLY A 60 -3.89 -11.33 11.46
CA GLY A 60 -3.49 -12.22 10.37
C GLY A 60 -4.62 -12.53 9.37
N THR A 61 -5.76 -11.85 9.47
CA THR A 61 -6.82 -11.96 8.45
C THR A 61 -6.34 -11.35 7.12
N SER A 62 -6.86 -11.88 6.01
CA SER A 62 -6.60 -11.32 4.68
C SER A 62 -7.52 -10.12 4.46
N GLY A 63 -6.95 -8.93 4.44
CA GLY A 63 -7.67 -7.68 4.22
C GLY A 63 -6.97 -6.80 3.18
N GLY A 64 -7.76 -6.04 2.43
CA GLY A 64 -7.25 -5.06 1.46
C GLY A 64 -6.59 -3.85 2.15
N VAL A 65 -5.53 -3.35 1.54
CA VAL A 65 -4.75 -2.18 2.03
C VAL A 65 -5.17 -0.90 1.30
N LEU A 66 -5.67 -1.03 0.07
CA LEU A 66 -5.89 0.08 -0.86
C LEU A 66 -7.01 1.02 -0.41
N ALA A 67 -8.23 0.52 -0.20
CA ALA A 67 -9.36 1.38 0.14
C ALA A 67 -9.22 2.11 1.50
N PRO A 68 -8.72 1.47 2.58
CA PRO A 68 -8.43 2.17 3.82
C PRO A 68 -7.43 3.32 3.66
N LEU A 69 -6.38 3.13 2.84
CA LEU A 69 -5.38 4.17 2.58
C LEU A 69 -5.96 5.36 1.82
N LEU A 70 -6.79 5.09 0.80
CA LEU A 70 -7.48 6.15 0.07
C LEU A 70 -8.39 6.96 1.00
N MET A 71 -9.18 6.27 1.82
CA MET A 71 -10.12 6.92 2.73
C MET A 71 -9.40 7.76 3.77
N LEU A 72 -8.29 7.24 4.34
CA LEU A 72 -7.44 7.98 5.26
C LEU A 72 -6.83 9.21 4.61
N GLY A 73 -6.25 9.08 3.41
CA GLY A 73 -5.65 10.22 2.71
C GLY A 73 -6.69 11.28 2.29
N ALA A 74 -7.83 10.86 1.75
CA ALA A 74 -8.91 11.77 1.37
C ALA A 74 -9.49 12.51 2.59
N GLY A 75 -9.74 11.79 3.67
CA GLY A 75 -10.27 12.37 4.89
C GLY A 75 -9.27 13.29 5.59
N LEU A 76 -7.97 12.95 5.60
CA LEU A 76 -6.92 13.85 6.09
C LEU A 76 -6.85 15.15 5.26
N GLY A 77 -6.92 15.05 3.93
CA GLY A 77 -6.94 16.22 3.05
C GLY A 77 -8.14 17.13 3.30
N LEU A 78 -9.33 16.54 3.52
CA LEU A 78 -10.53 17.30 3.84
C LEU A 78 -10.44 17.98 5.21
N VAL A 79 -9.91 17.28 6.23
CA VAL A 79 -9.69 17.85 7.57
C VAL A 79 -8.71 19.00 7.50
N LEU A 80 -7.62 18.88 6.73
CA LEU A 80 -6.57 19.89 6.63
C LEU A 80 -6.95 21.08 5.74
N SER A 81 -7.89 20.89 4.81
CA SER A 81 -8.26 21.89 3.81
C SER A 81 -8.58 23.29 4.36
N PRO A 82 -9.24 23.48 5.52
CA PRO A 82 -9.55 24.81 6.04
C PRO A 82 -8.31 25.65 6.38
N TRP A 83 -7.16 25.02 6.61
CA TRP A 83 -5.90 25.70 6.92
C TRP A 83 -4.97 25.84 5.71
N LEU A 84 -5.37 25.29 4.57
CA LEU A 84 -4.55 25.24 3.37
C LEU A 84 -5.02 26.27 2.32
N PRO A 85 -4.09 26.85 1.53
CA PRO A 85 -4.42 27.81 0.49
C PRO A 85 -5.20 27.16 -0.66
N GLY A 86 -5.95 27.96 -1.43
CA GLY A 86 -6.64 27.51 -2.64
C GLY A 86 -8.08 27.03 -2.47
N GLY A 87 -8.60 26.97 -1.24
CA GLY A 87 -10.05 26.98 -0.94
C GLY A 87 -10.92 25.84 -1.50
N SER A 88 -10.34 24.82 -2.15
CA SER A 88 -11.08 23.68 -2.71
C SER A 88 -10.80 22.41 -1.90
N PRO A 89 -11.71 22.02 -0.98
CA PRO A 89 -11.44 20.86 -0.12
C PRO A 89 -11.48 19.54 -0.88
N ALA A 90 -12.20 19.48 -2.00
CA ALA A 90 -12.19 18.36 -2.93
C ALA A 90 -10.79 18.14 -3.55
N LEU A 91 -10.09 19.22 -3.92
CA LEU A 91 -8.73 19.13 -4.44
C LEU A 91 -7.80 18.59 -3.36
N TRP A 92 -7.81 19.18 -2.16
CA TRP A 92 -6.96 18.74 -1.04
C TRP A 92 -7.22 17.29 -0.65
N ALA A 93 -8.47 16.85 -0.60
CA ALA A 93 -8.83 15.44 -0.42
C ALA A 93 -8.21 14.56 -1.52
N LEU A 94 -8.31 14.95 -2.79
CA LEU A 94 -7.78 14.20 -3.93
C LEU A 94 -6.25 14.08 -3.90
N VAL A 95 -5.52 15.18 -3.69
CA VAL A 95 -4.05 15.15 -3.65
C VAL A 95 -3.51 14.40 -2.42
N CYS A 96 -4.12 14.58 -1.25
CA CYS A 96 -3.72 13.83 -0.06
C CYS A 96 -4.05 12.33 -0.18
N MET A 97 -5.18 11.98 -0.80
CA MET A 97 -5.53 10.59 -1.12
C MET A 97 -4.44 9.92 -1.96
N ALA A 98 -4.04 10.55 -3.07
CA ALA A 98 -3.01 10.02 -3.94
C ALA A 98 -1.63 9.99 -3.26
N GLY A 99 -1.28 11.06 -2.52
CA GLY A 99 -0.01 11.15 -1.81
C GLY A 99 0.16 10.05 -0.76
N VAL A 100 -0.84 9.83 0.10
CA VAL A 100 -0.81 8.75 1.09
C VAL A 100 -0.73 7.39 0.41
N LEU A 101 -1.51 7.16 -0.64
CA LEU A 101 -1.48 5.91 -1.38
C LEU A 101 -0.08 5.64 -1.97
N ALA A 102 0.53 6.63 -2.61
CA ALA A 102 1.87 6.56 -3.20
C ALA A 102 2.94 6.27 -2.15
N SER A 103 2.94 7.04 -1.05
CA SER A 103 3.94 6.92 0.01
C SER A 103 3.90 5.57 0.72
N VAL A 104 2.70 5.02 0.93
CA VAL A 104 2.52 3.79 1.71
C VAL A 104 2.71 2.53 0.87
N LEU A 105 2.18 2.51 -0.37
CA LEU A 105 2.35 1.37 -1.28
C LEU A 105 3.74 1.34 -1.91
N GLY A 106 4.37 2.51 -2.08
CA GLY A 106 5.61 2.65 -2.82
C GLY A 106 5.42 2.73 -4.34
N ALA A 107 4.20 3.03 -4.81
CA ALA A 107 3.84 3.02 -6.24
C ALA A 107 3.29 4.40 -6.67
N PRO A 108 4.14 5.41 -6.93
CA PRO A 108 3.71 6.78 -7.19
C PRO A 108 2.89 6.92 -8.48
N VAL A 109 3.33 6.30 -9.58
CA VAL A 109 2.61 6.35 -10.86
C VAL A 109 1.24 5.69 -10.74
N THR A 110 1.18 4.53 -10.09
CA THR A 110 -0.09 3.82 -9.85
C THR A 110 -1.06 4.67 -9.04
N ALA A 111 -0.58 5.36 -8.00
CA ALA A 111 -1.43 6.22 -7.18
C ALA A 111 -2.03 7.39 -7.96
N ILE A 112 -1.24 8.02 -8.85
CA ILE A 112 -1.70 9.13 -9.70
C ILE A 112 -2.76 8.62 -10.70
N VAL A 113 -2.45 7.55 -11.43
CA VAL A 113 -3.37 6.97 -12.43
C VAL A 113 -4.67 6.53 -11.75
N PHE A 114 -4.57 5.94 -10.57
CA PHE A 114 -5.74 5.49 -9.81
C PHE A 114 -6.60 6.66 -9.31
N ALA A 115 -5.98 7.72 -8.76
CA ALA A 115 -6.69 8.91 -8.33
C ALA A 115 -7.43 9.60 -9.50
N LEU A 116 -6.77 9.72 -10.66
CA LEU A 116 -7.38 10.26 -11.88
C LEU A 116 -8.47 9.35 -12.44
N GLY A 117 -8.26 8.03 -12.41
CA GLY A 117 -9.23 7.05 -12.88
C GLY A 117 -10.52 7.06 -12.06
N LEU A 118 -10.44 7.36 -10.76
CA LEU A 118 -11.61 7.47 -9.89
C LEU A 118 -12.35 8.81 -10.01
N THR A 119 -11.62 9.91 -10.23
CA THR A 119 -12.19 11.26 -10.15
C THR A 119 -12.45 11.90 -11.50
N HIS A 120 -11.81 11.41 -12.55
CA HIS A 120 -11.78 12.00 -13.89
C HIS A 120 -11.37 13.49 -13.90
N ALA A 121 -10.73 13.98 -12.84
CA ALA A 121 -10.32 15.37 -12.68
C ALA A 121 -8.94 15.63 -13.30
N ALA A 122 -8.89 15.73 -14.63
CA ALA A 122 -7.64 15.98 -15.37
C ALA A 122 -6.96 17.29 -14.95
N ASP A 123 -7.74 18.30 -14.55
CA ASP A 123 -7.23 19.60 -14.09
C ASP A 123 -6.37 19.48 -12.81
N ALA A 124 -6.57 18.41 -12.02
CA ALA A 124 -5.80 18.14 -10.82
C ALA A 124 -4.49 17.38 -11.07
N LEU A 125 -4.14 17.09 -12.33
CA LEU A 125 -2.94 16.30 -12.67
C LEU A 125 -1.64 16.93 -12.16
N LEU A 126 -1.46 18.23 -12.37
CA LEU A 126 -0.25 18.94 -11.95
C LEU A 126 -0.06 18.94 -10.42
N PRO A 127 -1.07 19.33 -9.60
CA PRO A 127 -0.94 19.24 -8.14
C PRO A 127 -0.80 17.79 -7.65
N LEU A 128 -1.43 16.81 -8.33
CA LEU A 128 -1.27 15.38 -8.04
C LEU A 128 0.19 14.94 -8.19
N LEU A 129 0.82 15.27 -9.33
CA LEU A 129 2.21 14.94 -9.60
C LEU A 129 3.15 15.51 -8.53
N LEU A 130 2.99 16.80 -8.20
CA LEU A 130 3.82 17.47 -7.20
C LEU A 130 3.64 16.86 -5.81
N THR A 131 2.40 16.65 -5.38
CA THR A 131 2.12 16.10 -4.04
C THR A 131 2.62 14.68 -3.91
N VAL A 132 2.39 13.85 -4.92
CA VAL A 132 2.85 12.45 -4.93
C VAL A 132 4.37 12.38 -4.97
N ALA A 133 5.04 13.22 -5.78
CA ALA A 133 6.50 13.26 -5.83
C ALA A 133 7.11 13.66 -4.48
N CYS A 134 6.59 14.71 -3.84
CA CYS A 134 7.05 15.15 -2.52
C CYS A 134 6.78 14.09 -1.44
N ALA A 135 5.55 13.55 -1.39
CA ALA A 135 5.15 12.58 -0.38
C ALA A 135 5.93 11.26 -0.53
N TYR A 136 6.13 10.79 -1.77
CA TYR A 136 6.95 9.61 -2.05
C TYR A 136 8.42 9.87 -1.77
N GLY A 137 8.95 11.05 -2.13
CA GLY A 137 10.31 11.46 -1.81
C GLY A 137 10.59 11.44 -0.30
N VAL A 138 9.70 12.01 0.51
CA VAL A 138 9.80 11.95 1.98
C VAL A 138 9.73 10.50 2.47
N SER A 139 8.79 9.71 1.96
CA SER A 139 8.64 8.30 2.34
C SER A 139 9.90 7.49 2.06
N THR A 140 10.50 7.66 0.88
CA THR A 140 11.72 6.93 0.50
C THR A 140 12.94 7.32 1.33
N ILE A 141 13.00 8.54 1.87
CA ILE A 141 14.10 8.97 2.75
C ILE A 141 13.85 8.50 4.19
N CYS A 142 12.63 8.62 4.70
CA CYS A 142 12.30 8.34 6.10
C CYS A 142 12.00 6.86 6.37
N LEU A 143 11.35 6.15 5.45
CA LEU A 143 10.95 4.76 5.62
C LEU A 143 11.90 3.83 4.86
N ARG A 144 12.38 2.80 5.55
CA ARG A 144 13.24 1.76 4.95
C ARG A 144 12.45 0.75 4.12
N ARG A 145 11.17 0.54 4.41
CA ARG A 145 10.31 -0.49 3.77
C ARG A 145 8.89 0.05 3.61
N SER A 146 8.23 -0.37 2.54
CA SER A 146 6.80 -0.12 2.30
C SER A 146 5.93 -1.16 3.02
N ILE A 147 4.63 -0.90 3.17
CA ILE A 147 3.72 -1.89 3.79
C ILE A 147 3.74 -3.22 3.03
N MET A 148 3.90 -3.19 1.71
CA MET A 148 3.92 -4.39 0.86
C MET A 148 5.15 -5.26 1.10
N THR A 149 6.31 -4.64 1.36
CA THR A 149 7.58 -5.33 1.57
C THR A 149 7.83 -5.70 3.04
N GLU A 150 7.22 -4.98 3.99
CA GLU A 150 7.35 -5.19 5.43
C GLU A 150 6.89 -6.59 5.88
N LYS A 151 5.82 -7.13 5.28
CA LYS A 151 5.34 -8.48 5.63
C LYS A 151 6.32 -9.58 5.18
N ILE A 152 7.02 -9.35 4.06
CA ILE A 152 8.01 -10.28 3.52
C ILE A 152 9.30 -10.19 4.33
N ALA A 153 9.71 -8.96 4.68
CA ALA A 153 10.81 -8.68 5.60
C ALA A 153 10.70 -9.44 6.92
N ARG A 154 9.52 -9.43 7.54
CA ARG A 154 9.25 -10.12 8.82
C ARG A 154 9.34 -11.65 8.73
N ARG A 155 9.30 -12.20 7.52
CA ARG A 155 9.53 -13.64 7.26
C ARG A 155 11.01 -13.99 7.04
N GLY A 156 11.92 -13.03 7.26
CA GLY A 156 13.36 -13.19 7.03
C GLY A 156 13.79 -12.95 5.59
N LEU A 157 12.84 -12.84 4.66
CA LEU A 157 13.10 -12.57 3.26
C LEU A 157 13.30 -11.06 3.06
N HIS A 158 14.54 -10.65 2.82
CA HIS A 158 14.89 -9.26 2.59
C HIS A 158 14.80 -8.97 1.09
N ILE A 159 13.78 -8.21 0.69
CA ILE A 159 13.69 -7.68 -0.67
C ILE A 159 14.62 -6.47 -0.75
N TYR A 160 15.59 -6.53 -1.67
CA TYR A 160 16.46 -5.41 -1.99
C TYR A 160 15.64 -4.24 -2.53
N ARG A 161 16.13 -3.03 -2.30
CA ARG A 161 15.40 -1.81 -2.67
C ARG A 161 15.31 -1.74 -4.19
N GLU A 162 14.20 -1.27 -4.75
CA GLU A 162 14.05 -1.05 -6.21
C GLU A 162 15.12 -0.10 -6.80
N TYR A 163 15.82 0.66 -5.94
CA TYR A 163 16.88 1.61 -6.31
C TYR A 163 18.26 1.27 -5.73
N SER A 164 18.47 0.06 -5.21
CA SER A 164 19.83 -0.42 -4.92
C SER A 164 20.41 -1.09 -6.16
N VAL A 165 21.71 -0.89 -6.40
CA VAL A 165 22.45 -1.63 -7.44
C VAL A 165 22.17 -3.12 -7.24
N ASP A 166 21.74 -3.80 -8.30
CA ASP A 166 21.47 -5.22 -8.22
C ASP A 166 22.79 -5.92 -7.84
N PRO A 167 22.86 -6.67 -6.72
CA PRO A 167 24.05 -7.43 -6.41
C PRO A 167 24.46 -8.38 -7.55
N LEU A 168 23.52 -8.82 -8.39
CA LEU A 168 23.80 -9.62 -9.58
C LEU A 168 24.52 -8.84 -10.68
N GLU A 169 24.42 -7.51 -10.72
CA GLU A 169 25.22 -6.67 -11.63
C GLU A 169 26.68 -6.53 -11.17
N THR A 170 26.96 -6.76 -9.89
CA THR A 170 28.29 -6.60 -9.30
C THR A 170 29.02 -7.91 -9.04
N HIS A 171 28.33 -9.05 -9.02
CA HIS A 171 28.95 -10.36 -8.80
C HIS A 171 29.22 -11.08 -10.13
N HIS A 172 30.43 -11.61 -10.30
CA HIS A 172 30.73 -12.45 -11.45
C HIS A 172 30.04 -13.81 -11.32
N VAL A 173 29.55 -14.34 -12.44
CA VAL A 173 28.94 -15.69 -12.50
C VAL A 173 29.88 -16.75 -11.92
N ALA A 174 31.19 -16.61 -12.12
CA ALA A 174 32.20 -17.52 -11.58
C ALA A 174 32.23 -17.61 -10.04
N ASP A 175 31.75 -16.56 -9.35
CA ASP A 175 31.72 -16.47 -7.89
C ASP A 175 30.45 -17.10 -7.30
N LEU A 176 29.36 -17.10 -8.08
CA LEU A 176 28.04 -17.58 -7.65
C LEU A 176 27.69 -18.97 -8.21
N MET A 177 28.28 -19.38 -9.33
CA MET A 177 27.97 -20.65 -9.97
C MET A 177 28.37 -21.84 -9.07
N THR A 178 27.54 -22.87 -9.09
CA THR A 178 27.90 -24.16 -8.50
C THR A 178 29.11 -24.73 -9.25
N LYS A 179 30.27 -24.74 -8.59
CA LYS A 179 31.53 -25.21 -9.20
C LYS A 179 31.59 -26.74 -9.34
N ALA A 180 30.89 -27.46 -8.47
CA ALA A 180 30.74 -28.90 -8.54
C ALA A 180 29.54 -29.26 -9.40
N VAL A 181 29.76 -29.35 -10.72
CA VAL A 181 28.71 -29.73 -11.66
C VAL A 181 28.66 -31.25 -11.78
N ILE A 182 27.46 -31.82 -11.65
CA ILE A 182 27.21 -33.23 -11.96
C ILE A 182 27.02 -33.31 -13.48
N SER A 183 28.01 -33.83 -14.20
CA SER A 183 27.93 -34.08 -15.64
C SER A 183 27.88 -35.58 -15.94
N ILE A 184 27.12 -35.95 -16.96
CA ILE A 184 27.04 -37.32 -17.47
C ILE A 184 27.78 -37.34 -18.81
N ASP A 185 28.72 -38.26 -18.98
CA ASP A 185 29.48 -38.39 -20.22
C ASP A 185 28.57 -38.91 -21.35
N ALA A 186 28.74 -38.38 -22.56
CA ALA A 186 27.90 -38.72 -23.71
C ALA A 186 28.00 -40.20 -24.13
N ALA A 187 29.11 -40.89 -23.79
CA ALA A 187 29.28 -42.31 -24.04
C ALA A 187 28.70 -43.20 -22.91
N THR A 188 28.15 -42.62 -21.83
CA THR A 188 27.61 -43.40 -20.71
C THR A 188 26.35 -44.15 -21.14
N PRO A 189 26.30 -45.49 -21.03
CA PRO A 189 25.09 -46.25 -21.33
C PRO A 189 23.93 -45.86 -20.41
N CYS A 190 22.71 -45.73 -20.96
CA CYS A 190 21.52 -45.30 -20.23
C CYS A 190 21.25 -46.10 -18.94
N ALA A 191 21.63 -47.39 -18.90
CA ALA A 191 21.45 -48.25 -17.73
C ALA A 191 22.30 -47.83 -16.50
N ILE A 192 23.42 -47.14 -16.72
CA ILE A 192 24.34 -46.67 -15.67
C ILE A 192 23.99 -45.23 -15.28
N ALA A 193 23.60 -44.40 -16.25
CA ALA A 193 23.20 -43.01 -16.03
C ALA A 193 21.97 -42.86 -15.10
N TYR A 194 21.06 -43.83 -15.07
CA TYR A 194 19.84 -43.77 -14.24
C TYR A 194 20.09 -44.03 -12.74
N ARG A 195 21.30 -44.48 -12.34
CA ARG A 195 21.64 -44.79 -10.94
C ARG A 195 22.49 -43.70 -10.25
N GLN A 196 22.95 -42.71 -10.99
CA GLN A 196 23.73 -41.56 -10.48
C GLN A 196 22.83 -40.37 -10.24
#